data_AF-A0A377JNM5-F1
#
_entry.id   AF-A0A377JNM5-F1
#
_cell.length_a   1.000
_cell.length_b   1.000
_cell.length_c   1.000
_cell.angle_alpha   90.00
_cell.angle_beta   90.00
_cell.angle_gamma   90.00
#
_symmetry.space_group_name_H-M   'P 1'
#
loop_
_entity.id
_entity.type
_entity.pdbx_description
1 polymer ?
#
loop_
_entity_poly.entity_id
_entity_poly.type
_entity_poly.pdbx_seq_one_letter_code
_entity_poly.pdbx_strand_id
1 'polypeptide(L)'
;MVKEQFITEIKGDERIKLTDYAVNQVNFFLQKLSDENPQDTGLLESFVLSLNCNTKARIYVGEFFSILLDCVKKQAEFLSTTARIKNFKGTRFEEEALLKDYFTKQRLKELGLTWIMQGDNK
;
A
#
# COMPACT_ATOMS: atom_id res chain seq x y z
N MET A 1 3.57 -2.32 -14.85
CA MET A 1 4.33 -1.06 -14.76
C MET A 1 5.68 -1.28 -14.07
N VAL A 2 6.76 -0.69 -14.57
CA VAL A 2 8.12 -0.81 -13.99
C VAL A 2 8.37 0.31 -12.95
N LYS A 3 9.25 0.09 -11.97
CA LYS A 3 9.55 1.04 -10.88
C LYS A 3 9.96 2.44 -11.37
N GLU A 4 10.67 2.53 -12.50
CA GLU A 4 11.11 3.79 -13.10
C GLU A 4 9.92 4.59 -13.66
N GLN A 5 8.92 3.90 -14.22
CA GLN A 5 7.69 4.53 -14.70
C GLN A 5 6.91 5.11 -13.53
N PHE A 6 6.76 4.34 -12.44
CA PHE A 6 6.14 4.81 -11.22
C PHE A 6 6.77 6.11 -10.71
N ILE A 7 8.11 6.16 -10.58
CA ILE A 7 8.81 7.36 -10.12
C ILE A 7 8.58 8.55 -11.07
N THR A 8 8.57 8.31 -12.37
CA THR A 8 8.34 9.35 -13.37
C THR A 8 6.95 9.95 -13.23
N GLU A 9 5.93 9.11 -13.03
CA GLU A 9 4.54 9.55 -12.86
C GLU A 9 4.34 10.33 -11.56
N ILE A 10 4.89 9.86 -10.44
CA ILE A 10 4.80 10.58 -9.16
C ILE A 10 5.54 11.93 -9.22
N LYS A 11 6.71 11.99 -9.85
CA LYS A 11 7.48 13.24 -10.00
C LYS A 11 6.85 14.21 -10.99
N GLY A 12 6.13 13.70 -11.99
CA GLY A 12 5.41 14.51 -12.97
C GLY A 12 4.14 15.16 -12.42
N ASP A 13 3.58 14.64 -11.32
CA ASP A 13 2.39 15.22 -10.69
C ASP A 13 2.77 16.36 -9.73
N GLU A 14 2.62 17.60 -10.18
CA GLU A 14 2.95 18.80 -9.41
C GLU A 14 2.16 18.95 -8.09
N ARG A 15 1.03 18.26 -7.95
CA ARG A 15 0.16 18.27 -6.77
C ARG A 15 0.77 17.50 -5.61
N ILE A 16 1.64 16.54 -5.89
CA ILE A 16 2.26 15.67 -4.89
C ILE A 16 3.47 16.39 -4.29
N LYS A 17 3.42 16.67 -2.99
CA LYS A 17 4.52 17.29 -2.25
C LYS A 17 5.01 16.34 -1.16
N LEU A 18 6.09 15.63 -1.44
CA LEU A 18 6.76 14.71 -0.52
C LEU A 18 7.96 15.40 0.14
N THR A 19 8.19 15.08 1.41
CA THR A 19 9.43 15.45 2.12
C THR A 19 10.57 14.50 1.73
N ASP A 20 11.82 14.89 1.99
CA ASP A 20 12.98 14.02 1.75
C ASP A 20 12.87 12.67 2.48
N TYR A 21 12.33 12.70 3.69
CA TYR A 21 12.01 11.48 4.43
C TYR A 21 11.03 10.59 3.65
N ALA A 22 9.94 11.15 3.13
CA ALA A 22 8.96 10.40 2.38
C ALA A 22 9.53 9.84 1.07
N VAL A 23 10.37 10.60 0.37
CA VAL A 23 11.09 10.14 -0.82
C VAL A 23 12.00 8.96 -0.49
N ASN A 24 12.76 9.03 0.60
CA ASN A 24 13.62 7.93 1.05
C ASN A 24 12.82 6.66 1.37
N GLN A 25 11.67 6.80 2.03
CA GLN A 25 10.79 5.68 2.32
C GLN A 25 10.19 5.06 1.05
N VAL A 26 9.78 5.87 0.07
CA VAL A 26 9.31 5.39 -1.23
C VAL A 26 10.41 4.64 -1.97
N ASN A 27 11.64 5.15 -1.97
CA ASN A 27 12.77 4.46 -2.59
C ASN A 27 13.05 3.10 -1.94
N PHE A 28 13.00 3.02 -0.60
CA PHE A 28 13.16 1.76 0.12
C PHE A 28 12.06 0.76 -0.24
N PHE A 29 10.80 1.21 -0.29
CA PHE A 29 9.66 0.42 -0.74
C PHE A 29 9.87 -0.13 -2.15
N LEU A 30 10.26 0.71 -3.11
CA LEU A 30 10.48 0.30 -4.49
C LEU A 30 11.61 -0.74 -4.63
N GLN A 31 12.65 -0.66 -3.80
CA GLN A 31 13.71 -1.67 -3.76
C GLN A 31 13.21 -3.04 -3.30
N LYS A 32 12.12 -3.11 -2.52
CA LYS A 32 11.54 -4.37 -2.02
C LYS A 32 10.59 -5.06 -2.98
N LEU A 33 10.09 -4.34 -3.99
CA LEU A 33 9.21 -4.94 -4.99
C LEU A 33 9.98 -5.88 -5.92
N SER A 34 9.34 -6.98 -6.30
CA SER A 34 9.82 -7.89 -7.34
C SER A 34 9.06 -7.66 -8.64
N ASP A 35 9.80 -7.40 -9.72
CA ASP A 35 9.21 -7.20 -11.06
C ASP A 35 8.64 -8.51 -11.64
N GLU A 36 9.02 -9.65 -11.06
CA GLU A 36 8.49 -10.98 -11.43
C GLU A 36 7.15 -11.30 -10.73
N ASN A 37 6.74 -10.50 -9.73
CA ASN A 37 5.48 -10.70 -9.02
C ASN A 37 4.37 -9.82 -9.61
N PRO A 38 3.30 -10.40 -10.21
CA PRO A 38 2.17 -9.64 -10.73
C PRO A 38 1.46 -8.79 -9.66
N GLN A 39 1.47 -9.24 -8.39
CA GLN A 39 0.88 -8.47 -7.30
C GLN A 39 1.64 -7.16 -7.07
N ASP A 40 2.97 -7.19 -7.10
CA ASP A 40 3.81 -6.00 -6.90
C ASP A 40 3.59 -4.99 -8.03
N THR A 41 3.48 -5.50 -9.26
CA THR A 41 3.19 -4.69 -10.45
C THR A 41 1.82 -4.03 -10.36
N GLY A 42 0.78 -4.81 -10.01
CA GLY A 42 -0.57 -4.30 -9.83
C GLY A 42 -0.71 -3.34 -8.64
N LEU A 43 0.16 -3.43 -7.63
CA LEU A 43 0.20 -2.48 -6.52
C LEU A 43 0.57 -1.07 -7.00
N LEU A 44 1.64 -0.95 -7.79
CA LEU A 44 2.10 0.33 -8.29
C LEU A 44 1.06 0.98 -9.21
N GLU A 45 0.45 0.19 -10.10
CA GLU A 45 -0.61 0.65 -11.00
C GLU A 45 -1.85 1.12 -10.24
N SER A 46 -2.30 0.34 -9.25
CA SER A 46 -3.42 0.72 -8.40
C SER A 46 -3.12 2.00 -7.61
N PHE A 47 -1.87 2.18 -7.18
CA PHE A 47 -1.47 3.34 -6.41
C PHE A 47 -1.48 4.62 -7.26
N VAL A 48 -0.86 4.59 -8.44
CA VAL A 48 -0.93 5.70 -9.41
C VAL A 48 -2.36 6.07 -9.74
N LEU A 49 -3.20 5.07 -10.07
CA LEU A 49 -4.60 5.31 -10.39
C LEU A 49 -5.31 6.02 -9.24
N SER A 50 -5.07 5.58 -8.00
CA SER A 50 -5.67 6.18 -6.81
C SER A 50 -5.20 7.62 -6.58
N LEU A 51 -3.94 7.94 -6.88
CA LEU A 51 -3.43 9.32 -6.84
C LEU A 51 -4.01 10.19 -7.94
N ASN A 52 -4.14 9.67 -9.16
CA ASN A 52 -4.72 10.39 -10.30
C ASN A 52 -6.21 10.68 -10.10
N CYS A 53 -6.96 9.73 -9.54
CA CYS A 53 -8.38 9.91 -9.21
C CYS A 53 -8.61 10.78 -7.96
N ASN A 54 -7.57 11.16 -7.22
CA ASN A 54 -7.72 12.05 -6.08
C ASN A 54 -8.07 13.46 -6.58
N THR A 55 -9.19 14.00 -6.09
CA THR A 55 -9.74 15.29 -6.48
C THR A 55 -9.06 16.48 -5.80
N LYS A 56 -8.17 16.24 -4.83
CA LYS A 56 -7.48 17.31 -4.13
C LYS A 56 -6.45 18.00 -5.00
N ALA A 57 -6.36 19.31 -4.82
CA ALA A 57 -5.37 20.15 -5.47
C ALA A 57 -3.93 19.89 -4.98
N ARG A 58 -3.77 19.35 -3.76
CA ARG A 58 -2.48 18.99 -3.17
C ARG A 58 -2.59 17.68 -2.39
N ILE A 59 -1.60 16.83 -2.54
CA ILE A 59 -1.48 15.56 -1.82
C ILE A 59 -0.24 15.67 -0.93
N TYR A 60 -0.47 15.67 0.38
CA TYR A 60 0.59 15.71 1.39
C TYR A 60 1.02 14.30 1.80
N VAL A 61 2.16 14.22 2.50
CA VAL A 61 2.80 12.97 2.94
C VAL A 61 1.83 11.98 3.62
N GLY A 62 1.04 12.44 4.60
CA GLY A 62 0.11 11.55 5.33
C GLY A 62 -0.99 10.97 4.42
N GLU A 63 -1.50 11.77 3.48
CA GLU A 63 -2.49 11.32 2.51
C GLU A 63 -1.89 10.36 1.48
N PHE A 64 -0.70 10.68 0.97
CA PHE A 64 0.03 9.81 0.06
C PHE A 64 0.22 8.42 0.66
N PHE A 65 0.63 8.34 1.93
CA PHE A 65 0.79 7.06 2.63
C PHE A 65 -0.53 6.38 2.96
N SER A 66 -1.59 7.13 3.26
CA SER A 66 -2.92 6.56 3.48
C SER A 66 -3.45 5.88 2.21
N ILE A 67 -3.26 6.50 1.05
CA ILE A 67 -3.65 5.92 -0.24
C ILE A 67 -2.83 4.65 -0.53
N LEU A 68 -1.52 4.69 -0.29
CA LEU A 68 -0.66 3.51 -0.44
C LEU A 68 -1.10 2.35 0.48
N LEU A 69 -1.44 2.65 1.74
CA LEU A 69 -1.96 1.67 2.69
C LEU A 69 -3.24 1.02 2.19
N ASP A 70 -4.17 1.81 1.64
CA ASP A 70 -5.43 1.30 1.11
C ASP A 70 -5.22 0.40 -0.10
N CYS A 71 -4.25 0.71 -0.96
CA CYS A 71 -3.86 -0.19 -2.05
C CYS A 71 -3.34 -1.53 -1.51
N VAL A 72 -2.47 -1.52 -0.49
CA VAL A 72 -1.97 -2.76 0.13
C VAL A 72 -3.10 -3.57 0.79
N LYS A 73 -4.03 -2.91 1.49
CA LYS A 73 -5.22 -3.56 2.09
C LYS A 73 -6.09 -4.25 1.04
N LYS A 74 -6.28 -3.64 -0.12
CA LYS A 74 -7.06 -4.23 -1.24
C LYS A 74 -6.38 -5.50 -1.78
N GLN A 75 -5.05 -5.57 -1.79
CA GLN A 75 -4.33 -6.79 -2.15
C GLN A 75 -4.52 -7.90 -1.11
N ALA A 76 -4.43 -7.54 0.17
CA ALA A 76 -4.63 -8.48 1.28
C ALA A 76 -6.06 -9.03 1.35
N GLU A 77 -7.04 -8.27 0.86
CA GLU A 77 -8.46 -8.68 0.84
C GLU A 77 -8.69 -9.96 0.03
N PHE A 78 -8.02 -10.11 -1.12
CA PHE A 78 -8.11 -11.33 -1.93
C PHE A 78 -7.63 -12.58 -1.19
N LEU A 79 -6.56 -12.46 -0.40
CA LEU A 79 -6.03 -13.57 0.40
C LEU A 79 -6.94 -13.88 1.59
N SER A 80 -7.58 -12.86 2.18
CA SER A 80 -8.46 -13.02 3.33
C SER A 80 -9.76 -13.77 3.02
N THR A 81 -10.32 -13.61 1.82
CA THR A 81 -11.57 -14.27 1.40
C THR A 81 -11.37 -15.77 1.12
N THR A 82 -10.15 -16.15 0.74
CA THR A 82 -9.78 -17.53 0.38
C THR A 82 -9.18 -18.31 1.54
N ALA A 83 -8.55 -17.64 2.51
CA ALA A 83 -7.98 -18.27 3.70
C ALA A 83 -9.03 -18.65 4.76
N ARG A 84 -8.64 -19.57 5.65
CA ARG A 84 -9.44 -20.05 6.79
C ARG A 84 -8.55 -20.25 8.02
N ILE A 85 -9.07 -19.92 9.19
CA ILE A 85 -8.48 -20.18 10.49
C ILE A 85 -9.08 -21.48 11.03
N LYS A 86 -8.22 -22.47 11.25
CA LYS A 86 -8.66 -23.78 11.77
C LYS A 86 -9.32 -23.61 13.13
N ASN A 87 -10.51 -24.18 13.29
CA ASN A 87 -11.30 -24.14 14.54
C ASN A 87 -11.67 -22.72 15.01
N PHE A 88 -11.88 -21.76 14.10
CA PHE A 88 -12.31 -20.42 14.45
C PHE A 88 -13.67 -20.42 15.17
N LYS A 89 -13.76 -19.69 16.28
CA LYS A 89 -14.98 -19.53 17.08
C LYS A 89 -15.52 -18.10 16.90
N GLY A 90 -16.23 -17.88 15.79
CA GLY A 90 -16.82 -16.59 15.43
C GLY A 90 -17.51 -16.67 14.07
N THR A 91 -18.01 -15.54 13.59
CA THR A 91 -18.63 -15.45 12.27
C THR A 91 -17.58 -15.43 11.16
N ARG A 92 -17.97 -15.82 9.94
CA ARG A 92 -17.08 -15.72 8.77
C ARG A 92 -16.62 -14.29 8.52
N PHE A 93 -17.47 -13.30 8.80
CA PHE A 93 -17.14 -11.88 8.66
C PHE A 93 -16.02 -11.46 9.63
N GLU A 94 -16.09 -11.86 10.89
CA GLU A 94 -15.04 -11.58 11.89
C GLU A 94 -13.73 -12.29 11.53
N GLU A 95 -13.81 -13.52 11.01
CA GLU A 95 -12.66 -14.27 10.53
C GLU A 95 -11.96 -13.55 9.37
N GLU A 96 -12.73 -13.05 8.40
CA GLU A 96 -12.21 -12.28 7.27
C GLU A 96 -11.55 -10.98 7.70
N ALA A 97 -12.12 -10.27 8.66
CA ALA A 97 -11.53 -9.06 9.22
C ALA A 97 -10.15 -9.34 9.85
N LEU A 98 -10.02 -10.42 10.62
CA LEU A 98 -8.75 -10.83 11.22
C LEU A 98 -7.72 -11.26 10.17
N LEU A 99 -8.13 -12.05 9.19
CA LEU A 99 -7.26 -12.48 8.10
C LEU A 99 -6.80 -11.29 7.25
N LYS A 100 -7.68 -10.33 6.97
CA LYS A 100 -7.35 -9.11 6.22
C LYS A 100 -6.31 -8.28 6.97
N ASP A 101 -6.48 -8.08 8.27
CA ASP A 101 -5.48 -7.38 9.10
C ASP A 101 -4.14 -8.13 9.14
N TYR A 102 -4.17 -9.46 9.32
CA TYR A 102 -2.98 -10.30 9.30
C TYR A 102 -2.21 -10.19 7.98
N PHE A 103 -2.87 -10.41 6.84
CA PHE A 103 -2.23 -10.35 5.53
C PHE A 103 -1.77 -8.93 5.18
N THR A 104 -2.50 -7.89 5.60
CA THR A 104 -2.07 -6.50 5.45
C THR A 104 -0.77 -6.27 6.21
N LYS A 105 -0.70 -6.64 7.49
CA LYS A 105 0.51 -6.49 8.32
C LYS A 105 1.69 -7.27 7.78
N GLN A 106 1.45 -8.51 7.35
CA GLN A 106 2.47 -9.34 6.71
C GLN A 106 3.02 -8.63 5.48
N ARG A 107 2.14 -8.14 4.60
CA ARG A 107 2.53 -7.50 3.36
C ARG A 107 3.28 -6.20 3.57
N LEU A 108 2.84 -5.38 4.52
CA LEU A 108 3.55 -4.15 4.90
C LEU A 108 4.95 -4.47 5.43
N LYS A 109 5.14 -5.57 6.17
CA LYS A 109 6.46 -5.99 6.65
C LYS A 109 7.38 -6.41 5.49
N GLU A 110 6.88 -7.20 4.55
CA GLU A 110 7.63 -7.63 3.35
C GLU A 110 8.10 -6.42 2.52
N LEU A 111 7.21 -5.45 2.34
CA LEU A 111 7.46 -4.24 1.55
C LEU A 111 8.21 -3.15 2.32
N GLY A 112 8.52 -3.36 3.59
CA GLY A 112 9.22 -2.36 4.40
C GLY A 112 8.38 -1.12 4.73
N LEU A 113 7.06 -1.25 4.72
CA LEU A 113 6.05 -0.19 4.89
C LEU A 113 5.44 -0.13 6.31
N THR A 114 6.03 -0.80 7.29
CA THR A 114 5.45 -0.91 8.66
C THR A 114 5.26 0.44 9.34
N TRP A 115 6.02 1.46 8.93
CA TRP A 115 5.91 2.84 9.42
C TRP A 115 4.62 3.54 8.98
N ILE A 116 3.94 3.07 7.91
CA ILE A 116 2.67 3.67 7.46
C ILE A 116 1.54 3.43 8.48
N MET A 117 1.58 2.32 9.21
CA MET A 117 0.58 2.03 10.26
C MET A 117 0.78 2.85 11.53
N GLN A 118 1.90 3.56 11.65
CA GLN A 118 2.23 4.39 12.82
C GLN A 118 1.74 5.84 12.67
N GLY A 119 0.82 6.10 11.73
CA GLY A 119 0.33 7.44 11.39
C GLY A 119 0.09 8.33 12.62
N ASP A 120 0.80 9.47 12.63
CA ASP A 120 0.68 10.62 13.52
C ASP A 120 0.81 10.38 15.04
N ASN A 121 2.01 9.95 15.49
CA ASN A 121 2.41 10.05 16.90
C ASN A 121 3.79 10.72 17.09
N LYS A 122 4.07 11.78 16.33
CA LYS A 122 5.11 12.76 16.67
C LYS A 122 4.68 14.17 16.35
#